data_AF-A0A377CBH6-F1
#
_entry.id   AF-A0A377CBH6-F1
#
_cell.length_a   1.000
_cell.length_b   1.000
_cell.length_c   1.000
_cell.angle_alpha   90.00
_cell.angle_beta   90.00
_cell.angle_gamma   90.00
#
_symmetry.space_group_name_H-M   'P 1'
#
loop_
_entity.id
_entity.type
_entity.pdbx_description
1 polymer ?
#
loop_
_entity_poly.entity_id
_entity_poly.type
_entity_poly.pdbx_seq_one_letter_code
_entity_poly.pdbx_strand_id
1 'polypeptide(L)'
;MDVAVNLGIDARKSDQNVRGATVLPHGTGRSVRVAVFTQGANAEAAKAAGAELVGMEDLADQIKKGEMNFDVVIASPDAMRVVGQLGQVLGPRGLMPNPKVGTVTPNVAEAVKNAKAGQVRYRNDKNGIIHTTIGKVDFDADKLKENLEALLVALKKQNRLRRKACTSRKLASPPPWVQVLQLTRLA
;
A
#
# COMPACT_ATOMS: atom_id res chain seq x y z
N MET A 1 -9.62 13.17 -4.17
CA MET A 1 -10.60 12.82 -3.13
C MET A 1 -9.92 11.92 -2.14
N ASP A 2 -9.75 12.43 -0.92
CA ASP A 2 -9.10 11.72 0.16
C ASP A 2 -10.12 11.34 1.24
N VAL A 3 -9.84 10.23 1.92
CA VAL A 3 -10.66 9.71 3.00
C VAL A 3 -9.80 9.46 4.23
N ALA A 4 -10.30 9.94 5.37
CA ALA A 4 -9.76 9.62 6.68
C ALA A 4 -10.72 8.67 7.41
N VAL A 5 -10.21 7.52 7.81
CA VAL A 5 -11.00 6.44 8.42
C VAL A 5 -10.48 6.15 9.82
N ASN A 6 -11.30 6.39 10.85
CA ASN A 6 -10.95 6.01 12.23
C ASN A 6 -11.25 4.53 12.47
N LEU A 7 -10.24 3.77 12.86
CA LEU A 7 -10.38 2.34 13.12
C LEU A 7 -10.81 1.99 14.55
N GLY A 8 -10.74 2.95 15.49
CA GLY A 8 -11.00 2.70 16.91
C GLY A 8 -10.00 1.74 17.57
N ILE A 9 -8.75 1.71 17.09
CA ILE A 9 -7.66 0.88 17.62
C ILE A 9 -6.74 1.69 18.53
N ASP A 10 -6.06 1.00 19.45
CA ASP A 10 -4.96 1.59 20.21
C ASP A 10 -3.65 1.46 19.42
N ALA A 11 -3.26 2.52 18.71
CA ALA A 11 -2.05 2.53 17.86
C ALA A 11 -0.73 2.42 18.65
N ARG A 12 -0.77 2.53 19.99
CA ARG A 12 0.40 2.27 20.86
C ARG A 12 0.67 0.77 20.98
N LYS A 13 -0.34 -0.06 20.76
CA LYS A 13 -0.25 -1.52 20.78
C LYS A 13 0.08 -2.05 19.38
N SER A 14 1.29 -2.58 19.24
CA SER A 14 1.83 -3.03 17.93
C SER A 14 1.00 -4.16 17.30
N ASP A 15 0.34 -4.97 18.12
CA ASP A 15 -0.62 -6.03 17.75
C ASP A 15 -1.97 -5.49 17.27
N GLN A 16 -2.27 -4.20 17.46
CA GLN A 16 -3.47 -3.56 16.93
C GLN A 16 -3.20 -2.75 15.65
N ASN A 17 -1.95 -2.41 15.35
CA ASN A 17 -1.59 -1.63 14.16
C ASN A 17 -2.03 -2.29 12.86
N VAL A 18 -2.77 -1.55 12.03
CA VAL A 18 -3.29 -2.00 10.74
C VAL A 18 -2.39 -1.51 9.62
N ARG A 19 -1.93 -2.45 8.80
CA ARG A 19 -1.20 -2.18 7.55
C ARG A 19 -1.65 -3.19 6.50
N GLY A 20 -1.94 -2.71 5.31
CA GLY A 20 -2.39 -3.54 4.21
C GLY A 20 -2.41 -2.79 2.89
N ALA A 21 -2.97 -3.44 1.88
CA ALA A 21 -3.22 -2.84 0.59
C ALA A 21 -4.52 -3.38 0.01
N THR A 22 -5.14 -2.59 -0.86
CA THR A 22 -6.31 -2.98 -1.63
C THR A 22 -6.26 -2.36 -3.02
N VAL A 23 -6.70 -3.12 -4.02
CA VAL A 23 -6.85 -2.61 -5.38
C VAL A 23 -8.24 -1.97 -5.45
N LEU A 24 -8.28 -0.69 -5.82
CA LEU A 24 -9.53 0.01 -6.03
C LEU A 24 -10.11 -0.38 -7.40
N PRO A 25 -11.41 -0.69 -7.51
CA PRO A 25 -12.01 -1.14 -8.77
C PRO A 25 -11.89 -0.12 -9.90
N HIS A 26 -11.93 1.18 -9.60
CA HIS A 26 -11.77 2.25 -10.58
C HIS A 26 -10.39 2.91 -10.54
N GLY A 27 -9.45 2.33 -9.77
CA GLY A 27 -8.14 2.92 -9.50
C GLY A 27 -8.20 4.28 -8.80
N THR A 28 -7.08 4.98 -8.78
CA THR A 28 -6.95 6.33 -8.17
C THR A 28 -6.96 7.46 -9.20
N GLY A 29 -6.93 7.12 -10.50
CA GLY A 29 -6.78 8.09 -11.60
C GLY A 29 -5.38 8.70 -11.72
N ARG A 30 -4.40 8.24 -10.93
CA ARG A 30 -3.00 8.66 -11.02
C ARG A 30 -2.20 7.65 -11.84
N SER A 31 -1.35 8.14 -12.74
CA SER A 31 -0.32 7.30 -13.35
C SER A 31 0.76 7.01 -12.33
N VAL A 32 1.06 5.74 -12.09
CA VAL A 32 2.04 5.29 -11.09
C VAL A 32 3.24 4.72 -11.82
N ARG A 33 4.42 5.29 -11.57
CA ARG A 33 5.69 4.75 -12.07
C ARG A 33 6.22 3.69 -11.10
N VAL A 34 6.55 2.52 -11.61
CA VAL A 34 6.92 1.34 -10.84
C VAL A 34 8.39 0.98 -11.10
N ALA A 35 9.17 0.95 -10.02
CA ALA A 35 10.51 0.38 -10.01
C ALA A 35 10.48 -1.03 -9.42
N VAL A 36 11.13 -1.98 -10.09
CA VAL A 36 11.11 -3.39 -9.73
C VAL A 36 12.53 -3.91 -9.51
N PHE A 37 12.77 -4.43 -8.32
CA PHE A 37 14.00 -5.12 -7.97
C PHE A 37 13.82 -6.62 -8.15
N THR A 38 14.35 -7.15 -9.24
CA THR A 38 14.28 -8.58 -9.56
C THR A 38 15.27 -8.96 -10.66
N GLN A 39 15.43 -10.26 -10.90
CA GLN A 39 16.39 -10.81 -11.85
C GLN A 39 15.82 -12.03 -12.59
N GLY A 40 16.50 -12.45 -13.65
CA GLY A 40 16.12 -13.60 -14.47
C GLY A 40 14.74 -13.45 -15.10
N ALA A 41 13.96 -14.53 -15.16
CA ALA A 41 12.64 -14.56 -15.79
C ALA A 41 11.64 -13.53 -15.20
N ASN A 42 11.78 -13.20 -13.91
CA ASN A 42 10.92 -12.20 -13.27
C ASN A 42 11.19 -10.79 -13.79
N ALA A 43 12.40 -10.50 -14.27
CA ALA A 43 12.73 -9.18 -14.82
C ALA A 43 12.00 -8.96 -16.15
N GLU A 44 11.97 -9.97 -17.02
CA GLU A 44 11.21 -9.93 -18.27
C GLU A 44 9.72 -9.82 -18.00
N ALA A 45 9.20 -10.61 -17.05
CA ALA A 45 7.79 -10.56 -16.65
C ALA A 45 7.39 -9.18 -16.08
N ALA A 46 8.28 -8.54 -15.31
CA ALA A 46 8.05 -7.20 -14.77
C ALA A 46 8.01 -6.14 -15.88
N LYS A 47 8.94 -6.20 -16.85
CA LYS A 47 8.94 -5.30 -18.02
C LYS A 47 7.67 -5.49 -18.87
N ALA A 48 7.28 -6.74 -19.13
CA ALA A 48 6.07 -7.07 -19.87
C ALA A 48 4.78 -6.64 -19.12
N ALA A 49 4.80 -6.63 -17.79
CA ALA A 49 3.71 -6.08 -16.97
C ALA A 49 3.68 -4.53 -16.96
N GLY A 50 4.66 -3.89 -17.58
CA GLY A 50 4.74 -2.45 -17.78
C GLY A 50 5.58 -1.70 -16.76
N ALA A 51 6.45 -2.36 -15.98
CA ALA A 51 7.35 -1.64 -15.07
C ALA A 51 8.32 -0.73 -15.84
N GLU A 52 8.45 0.53 -15.39
CA GLU A 52 9.33 1.53 -16.00
C GLU A 52 10.81 1.25 -15.74
N LEU A 53 11.14 0.80 -14.53
CA LEU A 53 12.51 0.50 -14.12
C LEU A 53 12.57 -0.92 -13.58
N VAL A 54 13.48 -1.74 -14.10
CA VAL A 54 13.70 -3.12 -13.66
C VAL A 54 15.20 -3.37 -13.59
N GLY A 55 15.68 -3.79 -12.42
CA GLY A 55 17.11 -4.07 -12.21
C GLY A 55 17.39 -4.65 -10.83
N MET A 56 18.67 -4.73 -10.47
CA MET A 56 19.15 -5.20 -9.17
C MET A 56 20.16 -4.20 -8.58
N GLU A 57 21.45 -4.49 -8.69
CA GLU A 57 22.52 -3.68 -8.10
C GLU A 57 22.73 -2.37 -8.87
N ASP A 58 22.58 -2.41 -10.19
CA ASP A 58 22.61 -1.26 -11.09
C ASP A 58 21.53 -0.22 -10.76
N LEU A 59 20.28 -0.68 -10.58
CA LEU A 59 19.15 0.17 -10.19
C LEU A 59 19.33 0.71 -8.76
N ALA A 60 19.90 -0.10 -7.85
CA ALA A 60 20.20 0.36 -6.51
C ALA A 60 21.22 1.50 -6.50
N ASP A 61 22.24 1.42 -7.35
CA ASP A 61 23.27 2.46 -7.45
C ASP A 61 22.75 3.74 -8.10
N GLN A 62 21.85 3.65 -9.09
CA GLN A 62 21.12 4.81 -9.63
C GLN A 62 20.30 5.51 -8.54
N ILE A 63 19.59 4.75 -7.71
CA ILE A 63 18.79 5.30 -6.61
C ILE A 63 19.68 5.96 -5.55
N LYS A 64 20.84 5.39 -5.23
CA LYS A 64 21.84 6.01 -4.33
C LYS A 64 22.38 7.32 -4.89
N LYS A 65 22.51 7.44 -6.22
CA LYS A 65 22.92 8.66 -6.92
C LYS A 65 21.81 9.72 -6.99
N GLY A 66 20.59 9.39 -6.57
CA GLY A 66 19.47 10.32 -6.46
C GLY A 66 18.42 10.17 -7.57
N GLU A 67 18.55 9.20 -8.48
CA GLU A 67 17.55 8.94 -9.50
C GLU A 67 16.30 8.27 -8.89
N MET A 68 15.29 9.10 -8.57
CA MET A 68 14.06 8.67 -7.91
C MET A 68 12.82 9.07 -8.71
N ASN A 69 12.77 8.60 -9.96
CA ASN A 69 11.67 8.85 -10.89
C ASN A 69 10.59 7.74 -10.84
N PHE A 70 10.20 7.33 -9.63
CA PHE A 70 9.20 6.28 -9.39
C PHE A 70 8.39 6.52 -8.12
N ASP A 71 7.19 5.97 -8.07
CA ASP A 71 6.20 6.15 -6.99
C ASP A 71 6.01 4.87 -6.16
N VAL A 72 6.33 3.71 -6.75
CA VAL A 72 6.20 2.40 -6.12
C VAL A 72 7.46 1.59 -6.37
N VAL A 73 7.98 0.96 -5.32
CA VAL A 73 9.04 -0.05 -5.42
C VAL A 73 8.43 -1.41 -5.12
N ILE A 74 8.72 -2.38 -5.98
CA ILE A 74 8.35 -3.79 -5.83
C ILE A 74 9.65 -4.60 -5.85
N ALA A 75 9.72 -5.66 -5.06
CA ALA A 75 10.89 -6.53 -5.01
C ALA A 75 10.50 -8.00 -5.01
N SER A 76 11.31 -8.84 -5.66
CA SER A 76 11.28 -10.27 -5.39
C SER A 76 12.01 -10.57 -4.06
N PRO A 77 11.70 -11.69 -3.36
CA PRO A 77 12.26 -11.97 -2.04
C PRO A 77 13.80 -12.03 -2.02
N ASP A 78 14.41 -12.54 -3.09
CA ASP A 78 15.86 -12.62 -3.29
C ASP A 78 16.52 -11.23 -3.47
N ALA A 79 15.78 -10.26 -4.00
CA ALA A 79 16.26 -8.90 -4.21
C ALA A 79 16.31 -8.06 -2.91
N MET A 80 15.70 -8.54 -1.82
CA MET A 80 15.63 -7.81 -0.55
C MET A 80 16.99 -7.53 0.08
N ARG A 81 18.02 -8.35 -0.21
CA ARG A 81 19.40 -8.09 0.23
C ARG A 81 19.90 -6.74 -0.29
N VAL A 82 19.64 -6.46 -1.56
CA VAL A 82 20.05 -5.22 -2.23
C VAL A 82 19.18 -4.05 -1.78
N VAL A 83 17.85 -4.24 -1.79
CA VAL A 83 16.88 -3.20 -1.37
C VAL A 83 17.08 -2.78 0.08
N GLY A 84 17.49 -3.70 0.96
CA GLY A 84 17.77 -3.40 2.37
C GLY A 84 18.85 -2.33 2.56
N GLN A 85 19.84 -2.25 1.67
CA GLN A 85 20.87 -1.21 1.69
C GLN A 85 20.31 0.19 1.38
N LEU A 86 19.18 0.26 0.67
CA LEU A 86 18.52 1.51 0.31
C LEU A 86 17.58 2.01 1.41
N GLY A 87 17.55 1.38 2.59
CA GLY A 87 16.63 1.70 3.67
C GLY A 87 16.70 3.16 4.14
N GLN A 88 17.90 3.77 4.13
CA GLN A 88 18.07 5.19 4.48
C GLN A 88 17.45 6.15 3.44
N VAL A 89 17.35 5.72 2.17
CA VAL A 89 16.80 6.52 1.07
C VAL A 89 15.29 6.26 0.90
N LEU A 90 14.89 4.99 0.81
CA LEU A 90 13.50 4.58 0.55
C LEU A 90 12.61 4.61 1.80
N GLY A 91 13.20 4.43 2.99
CA GLY A 91 12.48 4.34 4.25
C GLY A 91 11.74 5.64 4.62
N PRO A 92 12.44 6.79 4.74
CA PRO A 92 11.82 8.08 5.07
C PRO A 92 10.75 8.51 4.06
N ARG A 93 10.89 8.09 2.80
CA ARG A 93 9.94 8.38 1.72
C ARG A 93 8.74 7.42 1.66
N GLY A 94 8.71 6.39 2.50
CA GLY A 94 7.65 5.39 2.50
C GLY A 94 7.62 4.48 1.27
N LEU A 95 8.70 4.48 0.47
CA LEU A 95 8.81 3.71 -0.76
C LEU A 95 9.32 2.29 -0.52
N MET A 96 9.87 2.01 0.67
CA MET A 96 10.43 0.71 1.00
C MET A 96 9.40 -0.44 0.83
N PRO A 97 9.70 -1.46 0.00
CA PRO A 97 8.86 -2.63 -0.19
C PRO A 97 8.56 -3.35 1.12
N ASN A 98 7.36 -3.91 1.22
CA ASN A 98 6.93 -4.70 2.37
C ASN A 98 6.06 -5.90 1.95
N PRO A 99 6.32 -7.11 2.49
CA PRO A 99 5.54 -8.31 2.17
C PRO A 99 4.08 -8.21 2.64
N LYS A 100 3.80 -7.48 3.73
CA LYS A 100 2.43 -7.31 4.28
C LYS A 100 1.49 -6.55 3.35
N VAL A 101 2.04 -5.81 2.39
CA VAL A 101 1.26 -5.05 1.39
C VAL A 101 1.43 -5.62 -0.02
N GLY A 102 2.03 -6.81 -0.17
CA GLY A 102 2.18 -7.49 -1.45
C GLY A 102 3.29 -6.95 -2.37
N THR A 103 4.03 -5.93 -1.93
CA THR A 103 5.16 -5.34 -2.70
C THR A 103 6.47 -6.13 -2.58
N VAL A 104 6.49 -7.19 -1.75
CA VAL A 104 7.54 -8.20 -1.76
C VAL A 104 6.88 -9.53 -2.07
N THR A 105 7.10 -10.06 -3.27
CA THR A 105 6.40 -11.26 -3.76
C THR A 105 7.23 -11.98 -4.83
N PRO A 106 7.15 -13.32 -4.91
CA PRO A 106 7.69 -14.04 -6.07
C PRO A 106 6.92 -13.73 -7.37
N ASN A 107 5.63 -13.36 -7.30
CA ASN A 107 4.84 -13.01 -8.49
C ASN A 107 4.91 -11.51 -8.78
N VAL A 108 6.05 -11.10 -9.36
CA VAL A 108 6.38 -9.69 -9.56
C VAL A 108 5.47 -9.03 -10.60
N ALA A 109 5.09 -9.76 -11.64
CA ALA A 109 4.22 -9.26 -12.71
C ALA A 109 2.82 -8.89 -12.18
N GLU A 110 2.24 -9.71 -11.30
CA GLU A 110 0.96 -9.40 -10.68
C GLU A 110 1.05 -8.17 -9.77
N ALA A 111 2.13 -8.04 -8.99
CA ALA A 111 2.33 -6.85 -8.16
C ALA A 111 2.46 -5.57 -8.99
N VAL A 112 3.14 -5.61 -10.14
CA VAL A 112 3.23 -4.46 -11.07
C VAL A 112 1.84 -4.11 -11.61
N LYS A 113 1.07 -5.10 -12.06
CA LYS A 113 -0.31 -4.87 -12.54
C LYS A 113 -1.20 -4.27 -11.46
N ASN A 114 -1.13 -4.77 -10.23
CA ASN A 114 -1.89 -4.24 -9.10
C ASN A 114 -1.50 -2.79 -8.80
N ALA A 115 -0.20 -2.49 -8.76
CA ALA A 115 0.28 -1.12 -8.54
C ALA A 115 -0.27 -0.15 -9.61
N LYS A 116 -0.25 -0.57 -10.88
CA LYS A 116 -0.76 0.23 -12.00
C LYS A 116 -2.29 0.33 -12.05
N ALA A 117 -3.00 -0.69 -11.55
CA ALA A 117 -4.46 -0.67 -11.39
C ALA A 117 -4.94 0.26 -10.26
N GLY A 118 -4.03 0.99 -9.59
CA GLY A 118 -4.38 1.90 -8.52
C GLY A 118 -4.48 1.20 -7.16
N GLN A 119 -3.62 0.22 -6.90
CA GLN A 119 -3.47 -0.35 -5.57
C GLN A 119 -3.12 0.73 -4.55
N VAL A 120 -3.97 0.84 -3.54
CA VAL A 120 -3.78 1.75 -2.43
C VAL A 120 -3.20 0.98 -1.25
N ARG A 121 -2.06 1.46 -0.76
CA ARG A 121 -1.38 0.94 0.43
C ARG A 121 -1.75 1.83 1.61
N TYR A 122 -2.20 1.21 2.70
CA TYR A 122 -2.63 1.94 3.89
C TYR A 122 -1.89 1.45 5.14
N ARG A 123 -1.68 2.39 6.05
CA ARG A 123 -1.13 2.16 7.39
C ARG A 123 -1.78 3.16 8.34
N ASN A 124 -2.15 2.71 9.54
CA ASN A 124 -2.65 3.62 10.56
C ASN A 124 -1.55 4.57 11.07
N ASP A 125 -1.95 5.79 11.38
CA ASP A 125 -1.12 6.76 12.10
C ASP A 125 -1.09 6.47 13.61
N LYS A 126 -0.45 7.37 14.36
CA LYS A 126 -0.33 7.30 15.83
C LYS A 126 -1.68 7.44 16.55
N ASN A 127 -2.72 7.92 15.87
CA ASN A 127 -4.07 8.09 16.40
C ASN A 127 -5.01 6.95 15.96
N GLY A 128 -4.51 5.96 15.22
CA GLY A 128 -5.34 4.86 14.71
C GLY A 128 -6.19 5.23 13.49
N ILE A 129 -5.84 6.33 12.81
CA ILE A 129 -6.54 6.82 11.61
C ILE A 129 -5.78 6.35 10.36
N ILE A 130 -6.52 5.90 9.36
CA ILE A 130 -5.98 5.63 8.02
C ILE A 130 -6.34 6.80 7.10
N HIS A 131 -5.33 7.35 6.44
CA HIS A 131 -5.46 8.38 5.42
C HIS A 131 -5.16 7.77 4.06
N THR A 132 -6.07 7.89 3.10
CA THR A 132 -5.90 7.30 1.78
C THR A 132 -6.67 8.04 0.70
N THR A 133 -6.14 8.03 -0.52
CA THR A 133 -6.79 8.62 -1.69
C THR A 133 -7.65 7.58 -2.40
N ILE A 134 -8.92 7.89 -2.65
CA ILE A 134 -9.88 7.00 -3.32
C ILE A 134 -10.17 7.37 -4.77
N GLY A 135 -9.66 8.50 -5.27
CA GLY A 135 -9.85 8.92 -6.65
C GLY A 135 -9.58 10.40 -6.88
N LYS A 136 -9.75 10.85 -8.13
CA LYS A 136 -9.71 12.27 -8.51
C LYS A 136 -11.07 12.94 -8.30
N VAL A 137 -11.09 14.27 -8.35
CA VAL A 137 -12.34 15.06 -8.28
C VAL A 137 -13.24 14.73 -9.47
N ASP A 138 -12.64 14.47 -10.63
CA ASP A 138 -13.33 14.26 -11.92
C ASP A 138 -13.99 12.88 -12.04
N PHE A 139 -13.90 12.03 -11.02
CA PHE A 139 -14.57 10.74 -11.03
C PHE A 139 -16.05 10.91 -10.71
N ASP A 140 -16.89 10.13 -11.40
CA ASP A 140 -18.31 10.03 -11.09
C ASP A 140 -18.52 9.64 -9.61
N ALA A 141 -19.57 10.17 -9.00
CA ALA A 141 -19.89 9.91 -7.60
C ALA A 141 -20.03 8.40 -7.29
N ASP A 142 -20.59 7.64 -8.23
CA ASP A 142 -20.76 6.19 -8.10
C ASP A 142 -19.41 5.45 -8.07
N LYS A 143 -18.46 5.85 -8.92
CA LYS A 143 -17.10 5.28 -8.93
C LYS A 143 -16.36 5.56 -7.63
N LEU A 144 -16.50 6.78 -7.09
CA LEU A 144 -15.92 7.14 -5.80
C LEU A 144 -16.54 6.35 -4.66
N LYS A 145 -17.86 6.11 -4.70
CA LYS A 145 -18.57 5.30 -3.72
C LYS A 145 -18.11 3.84 -3.77
N GLU A 146 -18.02 3.23 -4.95
CA GLU A 146 -17.53 1.85 -5.10
C GLU A 146 -16.07 1.69 -4.63
N ASN A 147 -15.21 2.67 -4.93
CA ASN A 147 -13.84 2.70 -4.40
C ASN A 147 -13.81 2.79 -2.87
N LEU A 148 -14.67 3.63 -2.27
CA LEU A 148 -14.79 3.73 -0.82
C LEU A 148 -15.30 2.43 -0.19
N GLU A 149 -16.32 1.81 -0.77
CA GLU A 149 -16.87 0.53 -0.30
C GLU A 149 -15.81 -0.58 -0.35
N ALA A 150 -15.05 -0.68 -1.44
CA ALA A 150 -13.95 -1.63 -1.57
C ALA A 150 -12.90 -1.44 -0.46
N LEU A 151 -12.54 -0.19 -0.16
CA LEU A 151 -11.62 0.14 0.94
C LEU A 151 -12.20 -0.28 2.30
N LEU A 152 -13.46 0.04 2.58
CA LEU A 152 -14.11 -0.29 3.84
C LEU A 152 -14.22 -1.81 4.06
N VAL A 153 -14.54 -2.58 3.01
CA VAL A 153 -14.56 -4.05 3.05
C VAL A 153 -13.17 -4.60 3.40
N ALA A 154 -12.11 -4.07 2.79
CA ALA A 154 -10.74 -4.47 3.06
C ALA A 154 -10.32 -4.17 4.51
N LEU A 155 -10.67 -2.97 5.01
CA LEU A 155 -10.40 -2.57 6.39
C LEU A 155 -11.17 -3.42 7.40
N LYS A 156 -12.43 -3.74 7.13
CA LYS A 156 -13.26 -4.61 7.98
C LYS A 156 -12.67 -6.01 8.08
N LYS A 157 -12.17 -6.57 6.98
CA LYS A 157 -11.48 -7.87 6.96
C LYS A 157 -10.23 -7.86 7.85
N GLN A 158 -9.40 -6.83 7.72
CA GLN A 158 -8.17 -6.69 8.51
C GLN A 158 -8.44 -6.53 10.01
N ASN A 159 -9.42 -5.69 10.38
CA ASN A 159 -9.76 -5.46 11.79
C ASN A 159 -10.36 -6.73 12.43
N ARG A 160 -11.21 -7.47 11.70
CA ARG A 160 -11.78 -8.75 12.20
C ARG A 160 -10.70 -9.79 12.50
N LEU A 161 -9.68 -9.91 11.65
CA LEU A 161 -8.57 -10.86 11.87
C LEU A 161 -7.81 -10.54 13.16
N ARG A 162 -7.63 -9.24 13.47
CA ARG A 162 -6.90 -8.81 14.67
C ARG A 162 -7.72 -8.90 15.96
N ARG A 163 -9.01 -8.59 15.92
CA ARG A 163 -9.87 -8.79 17.11
C ARG A 163 -9.96 -10.26 17.50
N LYS A 164 -10.05 -11.17 16.51
CA LYS A 164 -9.98 -12.62 16.76
C LYS A 164 -8.65 -13.05 17.39
N ALA A 165 -7.53 -12.47 16.97
CA ALA A 165 -6.23 -12.70 17.58
C ALA A 165 -6.14 -12.16 19.02
N CYS A 166 -6.84 -11.06 19.33
CA CYS A 166 -6.87 -10.42 20.65
C CYS A 166 -7.82 -11.10 21.65
N THR A 167 -8.80 -11.89 21.19
CA THR A 167 -9.79 -12.58 22.06
C THR A 167 -9.23 -13.67 22.98
N SER A 168 -7.92 -13.96 22.97
CA SER A 168 -7.26 -14.74 24.04
C SER A 168 -7.11 -13.95 25.35
N ARG A 169 -7.49 -12.67 25.39
CA ARG A 169 -7.63 -11.87 26.62
C ARG A 169 -8.99 -11.15 26.63
N LYS A 170 -9.82 -11.52 27.60
CA LYS A 170 -11.16 -11.01 27.92
C LYS A 170 -11.21 -9.47 27.80
N LEU A 171 -12.06 -8.90 26.93
CA LEU A 171 -12.37 -7.47 26.97
C LEU A 171 -13.70 -7.11 26.32
N ALA A 172 -14.30 -6.07 26.91
CA ALA A 172 -15.65 -5.56 26.85
C ALA A 172 -16.10 -4.98 25.50
N SER A 173 -17.36 -4.54 25.47
CA SER A 173 -18.22 -4.16 24.35
C SER A 173 -17.58 -3.39 23.17
N PRO A 174 -18.11 -3.57 21.94
CA PRO A 174 -17.57 -2.90 20.75
C PRO A 174 -17.90 -1.39 20.73
N PRO A 175 -16.91 -0.48 20.53
CA PRO A 175 -17.18 0.93 20.21
C PRO A 175 -17.81 1.06 18.81
N PRO A 176 -18.47 2.18 18.46
CA PRO A 176 -19.08 2.37 17.14
C PRO A 176 -18.02 2.25 16.02
N TRP A 177 -18.30 1.39 15.03
CA TRP A 177 -17.32 0.88 14.08
C TRP A 177 -17.17 1.78 12.87
N VAL A 178 -15.93 2.17 12.59
CA VAL A 178 -15.47 2.91 11.40
C VAL A 178 -16.23 4.21 11.16
N GLN A 179 -15.71 5.28 11.75
CA GLN A 179 -16.17 6.63 11.44
C GLN A 179 -15.31 7.17 10.30
N VAL A 180 -15.93 7.43 9.14
CA VAL A 180 -15.33 8.29 8.13
C VAL A 180 -15.28 9.68 8.73
N LEU A 181 -14.08 10.12 9.10
CA LEU A 181 -13.89 11.36 9.84
C LEU A 181 -14.04 12.56 8.91
N GLN A 182 -13.46 12.47 7.71
CA GLN A 182 -13.47 13.54 6.73
C GLN A 182 -13.36 12.97 5.31
N LEU A 183 -14.12 13.58 4.40
CA LEU A 183 -13.95 13.47 2.95
C LEU A 183 -13.51 14.86 2.45
N THR A 184 -12.23 15.05 2.19
CA THR A 184 -11.70 16.36 1.80
C THR A 184 -11.54 16.45 0.28
N ARG A 185 -12.08 17.53 -0.29
CA ARG A 185 -11.75 18.00 -1.64
C ARG A 185 -10.44 18.78 -1.56
N LEU A 186 -9.32 18.15 -1.94
CA LEU A 186 -8.13 18.93 -2.30
C LEU A 186 -8.43 19.60 -3.65
N ALA A 187 -8.46 20.93 -3.63
CA ALA A 187 -8.58 21.80 -4.79
C ALA A 187 -7.36 21.68 -5.72
#